data_AF-A0A9Q1BDG1-F1
#
_entry.id   AF-A0A9Q1BDG1-F1
#
_cell.length_a   1.000
_cell.length_b   1.000
_cell.length_c   1.000
_cell.angle_alpha   90.00
_cell.angle_beta   90.00
_cell.angle_gamma   90.00
#
_symmetry.space_group_name_H-M   'P 1'
#
loop_
_entity.id
_entity.type
_entity.pdbx_description
1 polymer ?
#
loop_
_entity_poly.entity_id
_entity_poly.type
_entity_poly.pdbx_seq_one_letter_code
_entity_poly.pdbx_strand_id
1 'polypeptide(L)'
;MDSQEVTLLINNSREKFKTRVPILLMIVLWSLGIIDWSPPTCESLYLYCPIIGRSRLHRKITFVVSIGWLFTMALTAYFGALTYFICFFGLKEHFLRFVIVVVCYYPSLMSGTMFYIPAFFSNRCKKSEIDEFNMSWVNLFKESAFLQRINYIKKFNMFILPRLAVYVFFNICSLAVSFVILILYIEVYNDCLTWVSYIWTASEFIGLIYLAQFCYFLYLQRVSLEEEFKESECFIKANAGKLENCTQKVKNLFCNYFQLRKLFLLWLSIIFFSITFGIAAYATWSYKKPEIRTNSTVLPTQYPLHPKGIKKYCPYSCDDPKYFENQHHLLIYNVLAFAKLLIPAVLSFSVMRGLDIKYMWNRFILRLRLMSTTDHLDFWNTFIRYTKDLHPENQLDTKLRFIIPVLGLAFGFLGGWKSHE
;
A
#
# COMPACT_ATOMS: atom_id res chain seq x y z
N MET A 1 31.61 -37.70 -6.01
CA MET A 1 31.12 -36.73 -5.02
C MET A 1 30.36 -37.50 -3.98
N ASP A 2 30.87 -37.52 -2.76
CA ASP A 2 30.21 -38.20 -1.65
C ASP A 2 28.93 -37.46 -1.26
N SER A 3 27.90 -38.22 -0.87
CA SER A 3 26.61 -37.71 -0.37
C SER A 3 26.77 -36.64 0.72
N GLN A 4 27.84 -36.73 1.52
CA GLN A 4 28.16 -35.75 2.54
C GLN A 4 28.62 -34.40 1.97
N GLU A 5 29.42 -34.35 0.90
CA GLU A 5 29.84 -33.10 0.25
C GLU A 5 28.66 -32.36 -0.38
N VAL A 6 27.75 -33.09 -1.04
CA VAL A 6 26.53 -32.51 -1.62
C VAL A 6 25.64 -31.91 -0.53
N THR A 7 25.49 -32.60 0.59
CA THR A 7 24.69 -32.11 1.73
C THR A 7 25.32 -30.87 2.37
N LEU A 8 26.66 -30.82 2.47
CA LEU A 8 27.39 -29.68 3.02
C LEU A 8 27.31 -28.45 2.10
N LEU A 9 27.39 -28.65 0.77
CA LEU A 9 27.17 -27.59 -0.23
C LEU A 9 25.73 -27.06 -0.22
N ILE A 10 24.73 -27.94 -0.07
CA ILE A 10 23.32 -27.54 0.04
C ILE A 10 23.08 -26.76 1.35
N ASN A 11 23.69 -27.17 2.45
CA ASN A 11 23.55 -26.45 3.72
C ASN A 11 24.26 -25.10 3.70
N ASN A 12 25.47 -25.01 3.14
CA ASN A 12 26.21 -23.76 2.98
C ASN A 12 25.50 -22.78 2.03
N SER A 13 24.91 -23.27 0.93
CA SER A 13 24.12 -22.43 0.02
C SER A 13 22.83 -21.94 0.67
N ARG A 14 22.13 -22.78 1.45
CA ARG A 14 20.96 -22.37 2.25
C ARG A 14 21.32 -21.32 3.31
N GLU A 15 22.42 -21.48 4.03
CA GLU A 15 22.92 -20.51 5.03
C GLU A 15 23.25 -19.15 4.40
N LYS A 16 23.96 -19.15 3.27
CA LYS A 16 24.25 -17.93 2.50
C LYS A 16 22.97 -17.27 1.96
N PHE A 17 22.01 -18.06 1.49
CA PHE A 17 20.73 -17.54 1.02
C PHE A 17 19.91 -16.92 2.16
N LYS A 18 19.87 -17.57 3.33
CA LYS A 18 19.18 -17.07 4.55
C LYS A 18 19.70 -15.71 5.02
N THR A 19 20.98 -15.42 4.80
CA THR A 19 21.61 -14.16 5.23
C THR A 19 21.48 -13.06 4.18
N ARG A 20 21.53 -13.39 2.88
CA ARG A 20 21.54 -12.40 1.78
C ARG A 20 20.15 -11.85 1.40
N VAL A 21 19.09 -12.68 1.44
CA VAL A 21 17.75 -12.25 1.00
C VAL A 21 17.19 -11.09 1.84
N PRO A 22 17.26 -11.08 3.18
CA PRO A 22 16.77 -9.96 3.98
C PRO A 22 17.53 -8.65 3.71
N ILE A 23 18.83 -8.74 3.43
CA ILE A 23 19.68 -7.59 3.11
C ILE A 23 19.25 -7.00 1.77
N LEU A 24 19.05 -7.83 0.76
CA LEU A 24 18.62 -7.38 -0.57
C LEU A 24 17.22 -6.75 -0.52
N LEU A 25 16.28 -7.36 0.21
CA LEU A 25 14.96 -6.77 0.44
C LEU A 25 15.06 -5.42 1.15
N MET A 26 15.90 -5.32 2.18
CA MET A 26 16.12 -4.07 2.90
C MET A 26 16.68 -2.99 1.98
N ILE A 27 17.62 -3.33 1.08
CA ILE A 27 18.15 -2.40 0.09
C ILE A 27 17.04 -1.93 -0.86
N VAL A 28 16.17 -2.82 -1.34
CA VAL A 28 15.05 -2.46 -2.23
C VAL A 28 14.07 -1.52 -1.53
N LEU A 29 13.60 -1.89 -0.34
CA LEU A 29 12.65 -1.07 0.43
C LEU A 29 13.27 0.28 0.83
N TRP A 30 14.58 0.30 1.08
CA TRP A 30 15.29 1.54 1.34
C TRP A 30 15.41 2.40 0.07
N SER A 31 15.83 1.83 -1.06
CA SER A 31 15.98 2.59 -2.32
C SER A 31 14.67 3.20 -2.81
N LEU A 32 13.54 2.55 -2.49
CA LEU A 32 12.21 3.04 -2.80
C LEU A 32 11.69 4.05 -1.76
N GLY A 33 12.45 4.34 -0.70
CA GLY A 33 11.96 5.15 0.41
C GLY A 33 10.68 4.55 0.98
N ILE A 34 10.73 3.32 1.46
CA ILE A 34 9.69 2.68 2.29
C ILE A 34 10.18 2.60 3.74
N ILE A 35 11.47 2.30 3.95
CA ILE A 35 12.10 2.21 5.27
C ILE A 35 13.25 3.21 5.44
N ASP A 36 13.48 3.58 6.71
CA ASP A 36 14.50 4.49 7.22
C ASP A 36 14.40 5.96 6.77
N TRP A 37 13.91 6.78 7.69
CA TRP A 37 13.74 8.24 7.54
C TRP A 37 14.40 9.00 8.68
N SER A 38 15.12 8.28 9.53
CA SER A 38 15.73 8.89 10.70
C SER A 38 16.77 9.90 10.22
N PRO A 39 16.74 11.15 10.73
CA PRO A 39 17.78 12.10 10.37
C PRO A 39 19.14 11.52 10.78
N PRO A 40 20.20 11.77 10.01
CA PRO A 40 21.53 11.20 10.24
C PRO A 40 22.15 11.61 11.58
N THR A 41 21.51 12.52 12.32
CA THR A 41 21.88 12.97 13.66
C THR A 41 21.40 12.04 14.79
N CYS A 42 20.54 11.05 14.51
CA CYS A 42 20.07 10.09 15.52
C CYS A 42 21.13 8.98 15.72
N GLU A 43 21.93 9.09 16.78
CA GLU A 43 22.97 8.11 17.17
C GLU A 43 22.44 6.76 17.65
N SER A 44 21.12 6.61 17.81
CA SER A 44 20.56 5.37 18.36
C SER A 44 20.65 4.21 17.36
N LEU A 45 21.27 3.12 17.82
CA LEU A 45 21.33 1.77 17.25
C LEU A 45 22.45 1.46 16.25
N TYR A 46 23.70 1.63 16.70
CA TYR A 46 24.86 0.87 16.18
C TYR A 46 24.91 -0.60 16.69
N LEU A 47 24.07 -0.98 17.65
CA LEU A 47 24.23 -2.25 18.41
C LEU A 47 23.62 -3.51 17.80
N TYR A 48 22.73 -3.44 16.80
CA TYR A 48 21.94 -4.61 16.38
C TYR A 48 22.33 -5.25 15.05
N CYS A 49 23.34 -4.73 14.33
CA CYS A 49 23.81 -5.37 13.10
C CYS A 49 25.31 -5.07 12.84
N PRO A 50 26.25 -5.85 13.41
CA PRO A 50 27.68 -5.69 13.12
C PRO A 50 28.04 -6.08 11.68
N ILE A 51 27.13 -6.75 10.96
CA ILE A 51 27.34 -7.21 9.58
C ILE A 51 27.35 -6.04 8.58
N ILE A 52 26.76 -4.91 8.97
CA ILE A 52 26.68 -3.73 8.13
C ILE A 52 27.24 -2.57 8.93
N GLY A 53 28.58 -2.46 8.96
CA GLY A 53 29.30 -1.29 9.46
C GLY A 53 28.98 -0.06 8.61
N ARG A 54 27.77 0.49 8.77
CA ARG A 54 27.29 1.63 7.97
C ARG A 54 27.80 2.93 8.60
N SER A 55 28.69 3.58 7.86
CA SER A 55 29.18 4.91 8.18
C SER A 55 28.04 5.93 8.24
N ARG A 56 28.21 7.03 9.01
CA ARG A 56 27.28 8.18 9.00
C ARG A 56 26.98 8.68 7.57
N LEU A 57 27.93 8.50 6.64
CA LEU A 57 27.77 8.84 5.22
C LEU A 57 26.69 7.99 4.54
N HIS A 58 26.66 6.68 4.80
CA HIS A 58 25.62 5.80 4.26
C HIS A 58 24.23 6.23 4.74
N ARG A 59 24.07 6.59 6.02
CA ARG A 59 22.80 7.14 6.56
C ARG A 59 22.39 8.47 5.90
N LYS A 60 23.34 9.32 5.53
CA LYS A 60 23.06 10.56 4.79
C LYS A 60 22.59 10.27 3.36
N ILE A 61 23.32 9.42 2.63
CA ILE A 61 22.98 9.02 1.26
C ILE A 61 21.59 8.36 1.26
N THR A 62 21.35 7.48 2.23
CA THR A 62 20.09 6.75 2.36
C THR A 62 18.88 7.64 2.55
N PHE A 63 19.00 8.58 3.47
CA PHE A 63 18.00 9.60 3.71
C PHE A 63 17.73 10.46 2.47
N VAL A 64 18.79 10.95 1.80
CA VAL A 64 18.68 11.81 0.61
C VAL A 64 18.03 11.07 -0.55
N VAL A 65 18.42 9.82 -0.82
CA VAL A 65 17.84 9.00 -1.89
C VAL A 65 16.35 8.75 -1.63
N SER A 66 15.99 8.41 -0.39
CA SER A 66 14.58 8.12 -0.04
C SER A 66 13.69 9.36 -0.19
N ILE A 67 14.19 10.53 0.23
CA ILE A 67 13.48 11.81 0.04
C ILE A 67 13.41 12.18 -1.44
N GLY A 68 14.51 12.04 -2.16
CA GLY A 68 14.57 12.28 -3.59
C GLY A 68 13.52 11.45 -4.31
N TRP A 69 13.44 10.15 -3.99
CA TRP A 69 12.42 9.25 -4.53
C TRP A 69 10.99 9.71 -4.22
N LEU A 70 10.68 10.01 -2.95
CA LEU A 70 9.35 10.50 -2.57
C LEU A 70 8.98 11.78 -3.31
N PHE A 71 9.92 12.73 -3.40
CA PHE A 71 9.70 14.00 -4.07
C PHE A 71 9.49 13.81 -5.57
N THR A 72 10.30 12.96 -6.22
CA THR A 72 10.12 12.61 -7.63
C THR A 72 8.77 11.95 -7.88
N MET A 73 8.34 11.01 -7.03
CA MET A 73 7.03 10.35 -7.16
C MET A 73 5.88 11.33 -6.92
N ALA A 74 5.99 12.22 -5.94
CA ALA A 74 4.98 13.25 -5.69
C ALA A 74 4.91 14.29 -6.82
N LEU A 75 6.05 14.67 -7.40
CA LEU A 75 6.09 15.58 -8.55
C LEU A 75 5.51 14.94 -9.80
N THR A 76 5.88 13.70 -10.14
CA THR A 76 5.31 13.02 -11.32
C THR A 76 3.80 12.84 -11.19
N ALA A 77 3.32 12.54 -9.98
CA ALA A 77 1.90 12.54 -9.63
C ALA A 77 1.22 13.87 -9.93
N TYR A 78 1.78 14.93 -9.35
CA TYR A 78 1.24 16.27 -9.48
C TYR A 78 1.24 16.74 -10.92
N PHE A 79 2.37 16.59 -11.64
CA PHE A 79 2.49 17.03 -13.02
C PHE A 79 1.53 16.32 -13.93
N GLY A 80 1.33 15.02 -13.74
CA GLY A 80 0.45 14.31 -14.63
C GLY A 80 -1.03 14.46 -14.26
N ALA A 81 -1.38 14.64 -12.98
CA ALA A 81 -2.71 15.10 -12.60
C ALA A 81 -2.99 16.50 -13.18
N LEU A 82 -2.04 17.43 -13.08
CA LEU A 82 -2.13 18.77 -13.66
C LEU A 82 -2.26 18.72 -15.19
N THR A 83 -1.46 17.89 -15.87
CA THR A 83 -1.57 17.64 -17.31
C THR A 83 -2.98 17.17 -17.64
N TYR A 84 -3.49 16.21 -16.87
CA TYR A 84 -4.84 15.71 -17.07
C TYR A 84 -5.88 16.83 -16.91
N PHE A 85 -5.78 17.64 -15.85
CA PHE A 85 -6.66 18.78 -15.63
C PHE A 85 -6.60 19.78 -16.79
N ILE A 86 -5.40 20.14 -17.26
CA ILE A 86 -5.24 21.10 -18.35
C ILE A 86 -5.80 20.56 -19.67
N CYS A 87 -5.60 19.27 -19.94
CA CYS A 87 -6.00 18.67 -21.21
C CYS A 87 -7.47 18.23 -21.25
N PHE A 88 -8.07 17.81 -20.13
CA PHE A 88 -9.33 17.08 -20.17
C PHE A 88 -10.40 17.59 -19.21
N PHE A 89 -10.08 18.58 -18.36
CA PHE A 89 -11.07 19.09 -17.40
C PHE A 89 -12.24 19.77 -18.13
N GLY A 90 -13.46 19.37 -17.76
CA GLY A 90 -14.71 19.90 -18.32
C GLY A 90 -15.24 19.16 -19.55
N LEU A 91 -14.48 18.23 -20.14
CA LEU A 91 -14.96 17.43 -21.27
C LEU A 91 -15.71 16.19 -20.76
N LYS A 92 -17.02 16.09 -21.08
CA LYS A 92 -17.89 14.98 -20.64
C LYS A 92 -17.36 13.60 -21.05
N GLU A 93 -16.78 13.51 -22.25
CA GLU A 93 -16.19 12.30 -22.84
C GLU A 93 -15.02 11.74 -22.01
N HIS A 94 -14.37 12.59 -21.21
CA HIS A 94 -13.20 12.22 -20.41
C HIS A 94 -13.49 12.08 -18.92
N PHE A 95 -14.75 12.20 -18.50
CA PHE A 95 -15.14 12.08 -17.10
C PHE A 95 -14.77 10.71 -16.52
N LEU A 96 -15.03 9.63 -17.25
CA LEU A 96 -14.74 8.28 -16.75
C LEU A 96 -13.24 8.06 -16.59
N ARG A 97 -12.44 8.49 -17.58
CA ARG A 97 -10.97 8.41 -17.53
C ARG A 97 -10.43 9.20 -16.33
N PHE A 98 -11.00 10.38 -16.05
CA PHE A 98 -10.62 11.22 -14.92
C PHE A 98 -10.86 10.49 -13.60
N VAL A 99 -12.07 9.98 -13.43
CA VAL A 99 -12.48 9.28 -12.22
C VAL A 99 -11.60 8.06 -12.00
N ILE A 100 -11.49 7.18 -12.99
CA ILE A 100 -10.75 5.92 -12.84
C ILE A 100 -9.26 6.18 -12.64
N VAL A 101 -8.66 7.04 -13.46
CA VAL A 101 -7.21 7.22 -13.45
C VAL A 101 -6.78 8.17 -12.34
N VAL A 102 -7.34 9.39 -12.29
CA VAL A 102 -6.86 10.47 -11.40
C VAL A 102 -7.44 10.36 -9.99
N VAL A 103 -8.72 9.97 -9.86
CA VAL A 103 -9.38 9.94 -8.54
C VAL A 103 -9.23 8.57 -7.86
N CYS A 104 -9.24 7.47 -8.61
CA CYS A 104 -9.22 6.12 -8.03
C CYS A 104 -7.83 5.47 -8.08
N TYR A 105 -7.28 5.30 -9.28
CA TYR A 105 -6.08 4.51 -9.51
C TYR A 105 -4.85 5.21 -8.94
N TYR A 106 -4.61 6.47 -9.30
CA TYR A 106 -3.42 7.19 -8.90
C TYR A 106 -3.28 7.37 -7.38
N PRO A 107 -4.34 7.74 -6.63
CA PRO A 107 -4.28 7.81 -5.18
C PRO A 107 -4.05 6.44 -4.54
N SER A 108 -4.51 5.36 -5.17
CA SER A 108 -4.23 4.00 -4.72
C SER A 108 -2.75 3.65 -4.90
N LEU A 109 -2.15 3.97 -6.06
CA LEU A 109 -0.72 3.80 -6.34
C LEU A 109 0.16 4.61 -5.36
N MET A 110 -0.23 5.86 -5.10
CA MET A 110 0.48 6.80 -4.22
C MET A 110 0.10 6.68 -2.75
N SER A 111 -0.77 5.74 -2.38
CA SER A 111 -1.29 5.64 -1.02
C SER A 111 -0.17 5.46 0.00
N GLY A 112 0.89 4.73 -0.36
CA GLY A 112 2.13 4.68 0.43
C GLY A 112 2.75 6.07 0.58
N THR A 113 3.14 6.71 -0.54
CA THR A 113 3.78 8.05 -0.59
C THR A 113 3.02 9.10 0.22
N MET A 114 1.69 9.06 0.18
CA MET A 114 0.81 9.95 0.96
C MET A 114 0.95 9.80 2.48
N PHE A 115 1.27 8.61 3.00
CA PHE A 115 1.56 8.45 4.43
C PHE A 115 2.97 8.89 4.79
N TYR A 116 3.93 8.80 3.87
CA TYR A 116 5.30 9.18 4.18
C TYR A 116 5.47 10.69 4.37
N ILE A 117 4.73 11.52 3.63
CA ILE A 117 4.85 12.98 3.72
C ILE A 117 4.48 13.47 5.15
N PRO A 118 3.29 13.16 5.71
CA PRO A 118 2.97 13.51 7.10
C PRO A 118 3.90 12.85 8.13
N ALA A 119 4.33 11.60 7.89
CA ALA A 119 5.26 10.90 8.77
C ALA A 119 6.61 11.64 8.90
N PHE A 120 7.11 12.16 7.78
CA PHE A 120 8.34 12.93 7.72
C PHE A 120 8.25 14.22 8.54
N PHE A 121 7.17 15.00 8.37
CA PHE A 121 6.95 16.22 9.14
C PHE A 121 6.72 15.94 10.62
N SER A 122 5.95 14.89 10.95
CA SER A 122 5.72 14.44 12.32
C SER A 122 7.03 14.14 13.07
N ASN A 123 7.97 13.44 12.43
CA ASN A 123 9.28 13.11 13.02
C ASN A 123 10.17 14.33 13.24
N ARG A 124 9.97 15.42 12.48
CA ARG A 124 10.75 16.66 12.59
C ARG A 124 10.18 17.61 13.63
N CYS A 125 8.86 17.63 13.79
CA CYS A 125 8.15 18.56 14.68
C CYS A 125 8.04 18.06 16.14
N LYS A 126 8.15 16.76 16.41
CA LYS A 126 8.12 16.25 17.80
C LYS A 126 9.44 16.55 18.52
N LYS A 127 9.48 17.66 19.27
CA LYS A 127 10.61 18.04 20.13
C LYS A 127 10.34 17.91 21.64
N SER A 128 9.12 17.65 22.14
CA SER A 128 8.93 17.82 23.60
C SER A 128 7.75 17.15 24.32
N GLU A 129 7.03 16.17 23.77
CA GLU A 129 5.96 15.51 24.55
C GLU A 129 6.22 14.03 24.75
N ILE A 130 6.47 13.70 26.02
CA ILE A 130 6.51 12.37 26.61
C ILE A 130 5.07 11.85 26.59
N ASP A 131 4.59 11.46 25.40
CA ASP A 131 3.46 10.53 25.33
C ASP A 131 3.96 9.23 25.99
N GLU A 132 3.42 8.90 27.15
CA GLU A 132 3.75 7.73 27.99
C GLU A 132 3.69 6.39 27.21
N PHE A 133 3.06 6.44 26.04
CA PHE A 133 3.10 5.45 24.99
C PHE A 133 3.50 6.17 23.70
N ASN A 134 4.74 5.99 23.23
CA ASN A 134 5.24 6.57 21.99
C ASN A 134 4.54 5.96 20.74
N MET A 135 3.22 6.14 20.63
CA MET A 135 2.30 5.47 19.70
C MET A 135 2.23 6.17 18.34
N SER A 136 3.36 6.70 17.85
CA SER A 136 3.43 7.19 16.48
C SER A 136 3.55 6.00 15.54
N TRP A 137 2.58 5.83 14.62
CA TRP A 137 2.63 4.82 13.54
C TRP A 137 3.88 5.00 12.65
N VAL A 138 4.49 6.18 12.69
CA VAL A 138 5.76 6.49 12.02
C VAL A 138 6.91 5.60 12.47
N ASN A 139 6.86 5.05 13.69
CA ASN A 139 7.87 4.12 14.18
C ASN A 139 7.96 2.83 13.36
N LEU A 140 6.88 2.42 12.67
CA LEU A 140 6.86 1.24 11.80
C LEU A 140 7.83 1.33 10.63
N PHE A 141 8.12 2.54 10.17
CA PHE A 141 9.00 2.80 9.02
C PHE A 141 10.48 2.94 9.39
N LYS A 142 10.83 2.89 10.68
CA LYS A 142 12.22 2.96 11.12
C LYS A 142 12.96 1.67 10.79
N GLU A 143 14.23 1.79 10.34
CA GLU A 143 15.09 0.65 10.03
C GLU A 143 15.19 -0.32 11.22
N SER A 144 15.38 0.22 12.43
CA SER A 144 15.52 -0.57 13.66
C SER A 144 14.27 -1.40 13.97
N ALA A 145 13.09 -0.81 13.84
CA ALA A 145 11.82 -1.50 14.04
C ALA A 145 11.61 -2.60 12.99
N PHE A 146 11.95 -2.31 11.73
CA PHE A 146 11.88 -3.29 10.64
C PHE A 146 12.84 -4.46 10.84
N LEU A 147 14.10 -4.19 11.18
CA LEU A 147 15.12 -5.22 11.45
C LEU A 147 14.74 -6.09 12.64
N GLN A 148 14.23 -5.49 13.72
CA GLN A 148 13.76 -6.24 14.88
C GLN A 148 12.65 -7.23 14.48
N ARG A 149 11.69 -6.77 13.65
CA ARG A 149 10.58 -7.59 13.14
C ARG A 149 11.03 -8.69 12.18
N ILE A 150 11.99 -8.42 11.30
CA ILE A 150 12.62 -9.44 10.46
C ILE A 150 13.34 -10.49 11.32
N ASN A 151 14.04 -10.06 12.37
CA ASN A 151 14.74 -10.99 13.26
C ASN A 151 13.78 -11.90 14.02
N TYR A 152 12.62 -11.38 14.45
CA TYR A 152 11.54 -12.23 14.99
C TYR A 152 11.11 -13.30 13.99
N ILE A 153 10.88 -12.91 12.74
CA ILE A 153 10.54 -13.85 11.66
C ILE A 153 11.63 -14.92 11.47
N LYS A 154 12.91 -14.52 11.59
CA LYS A 154 14.08 -15.41 11.42
C LYS A 154 14.16 -16.47 12.52
N LYS A 155 13.84 -16.09 13.76
CA LYS A 155 13.89 -16.97 14.93
C LYS A 155 12.96 -18.19 14.82
N PHE A 156 11.85 -18.08 14.07
CA PHE A 156 10.84 -19.13 13.94
C PHE A 156 10.99 -20.03 12.69
N ASN A 157 12.16 -20.05 12.03
CA ASN A 157 12.47 -20.95 10.90
C ASN A 157 11.48 -20.91 9.71
N MET A 158 10.62 -19.89 9.60
CA MET A 158 9.60 -19.76 8.55
C MET A 158 10.16 -19.33 7.17
N PHE A 159 11.46 -19.46 6.94
CA PHE A 159 12.13 -18.57 5.99
C PHE A 159 12.14 -18.99 4.52
N ILE A 160 11.69 -20.19 4.13
CA ILE A 160 12.07 -20.67 2.79
C ILE A 160 10.93 -20.79 1.77
N LEU A 161 9.66 -20.98 2.15
CA LEU A 161 8.59 -21.17 1.14
C LEU A 161 7.37 -20.23 1.21
N PRO A 162 6.82 -19.86 2.38
CA PRO A 162 5.55 -19.10 2.40
C PRO A 162 5.71 -17.58 2.16
N ARG A 163 6.91 -17.06 1.92
CA ARG A 163 7.17 -15.60 1.86
C ARG A 163 7.81 -15.13 0.57
N LEU A 164 8.72 -15.92 0.00
CA LEU A 164 9.25 -15.65 -1.34
C LEU A 164 8.14 -15.78 -2.38
N ALA A 165 7.27 -16.80 -2.27
CA ALA A 165 6.11 -16.95 -3.15
C ALA A 165 5.19 -15.72 -3.11
N VAL A 166 4.99 -15.13 -1.92
CA VAL A 166 4.19 -13.91 -1.75
C VAL A 166 4.90 -12.69 -2.35
N TYR A 167 6.20 -12.54 -2.12
CA TYR A 167 7.01 -11.50 -2.76
C TYR A 167 6.96 -11.59 -4.29
N VAL A 168 7.16 -12.80 -4.81
CA VAL A 168 7.10 -13.11 -6.24
C VAL A 168 5.70 -12.84 -6.76
N PHE A 169 4.64 -13.24 -6.04
CA PHE A 169 3.26 -12.93 -6.40
C PHE A 169 3.02 -11.42 -6.52
N PHE A 170 3.41 -10.61 -5.53
CA PHE A 170 3.24 -9.16 -5.57
C PHE A 170 3.96 -8.53 -6.77
N ASN A 171 5.20 -8.98 -7.06
CA ASN A 171 6.00 -8.44 -8.17
C ASN A 171 5.57 -8.95 -9.55
N ILE A 172 5.20 -10.22 -9.68
CA ILE A 172 4.69 -10.77 -10.96
C ILE A 172 3.35 -10.13 -11.29
N CYS A 173 2.45 -9.99 -10.32
CA CYS A 173 1.16 -9.35 -10.56
C CYS A 173 1.34 -7.88 -11.00
N SER A 174 2.21 -7.12 -10.32
CA SER A 174 2.48 -5.74 -10.72
C SER A 174 3.14 -5.66 -12.08
N LEU A 175 4.15 -6.49 -12.36
CA LEU A 175 4.84 -6.50 -13.66
C LEU A 175 3.90 -6.92 -14.79
N ALA A 176 3.17 -8.02 -14.66
CA ALA A 176 2.28 -8.53 -15.71
C ALA A 176 1.25 -7.47 -16.08
N VAL A 177 0.66 -6.81 -15.09
CA VAL A 177 -0.28 -5.72 -15.32
C VAL A 177 0.42 -4.54 -15.97
N SER A 178 1.54 -4.10 -15.42
CA SER A 178 2.30 -2.99 -15.99
C SER A 178 2.63 -3.21 -17.46
N PHE A 179 2.99 -4.45 -17.84
CA PHE A 179 3.20 -4.84 -19.22
C PHE A 179 1.91 -4.80 -20.03
N VAL A 180 0.79 -5.31 -19.51
CA VAL A 180 -0.51 -5.20 -20.18
C VAL A 180 -0.90 -3.73 -20.38
N ILE A 181 -0.77 -2.88 -19.35
CA ILE A 181 -1.03 -1.43 -19.46
C ILE A 181 -0.14 -0.83 -20.53
N LEU A 182 1.15 -1.17 -20.57
CA LEU A 182 2.09 -0.65 -21.56
C LEU A 182 1.77 -1.12 -22.99
N ILE A 183 1.45 -2.40 -23.18
CA ILE A 183 1.07 -2.97 -24.49
C ILE A 183 -0.21 -2.29 -24.97
N LEU A 184 -1.23 -2.24 -24.13
CA LEU A 184 -2.49 -1.57 -24.44
C LEU A 184 -2.27 -0.08 -24.69
N TYR A 185 -1.31 0.54 -24.01
CA TYR A 185 -0.95 1.94 -24.27
C TYR A 185 -0.33 2.12 -25.65
N ILE A 186 0.59 1.26 -26.06
CA ILE A 186 1.21 1.29 -27.38
C ILE A 186 0.16 1.00 -28.47
N GLU A 187 -0.68 0.00 -28.26
CA GLU A 187 -1.68 -0.46 -29.22
C GLU A 187 -2.84 0.54 -29.41
N VAL A 188 -3.27 1.19 -28.33
CA VAL A 188 -4.34 2.21 -28.39
C VAL A 188 -3.78 3.56 -28.83
N TYR A 189 -2.60 3.97 -28.37
CA TYR A 189 -2.15 5.35 -28.54
C TYR A 189 -1.06 5.56 -29.59
N ASN A 190 -0.71 4.59 -30.43
CA ASN A 190 0.37 4.72 -31.42
C ASN A 190 0.31 6.04 -32.23
N ASP A 191 -0.89 6.52 -32.55
CA ASP A 191 -1.12 7.77 -33.31
C ASP A 191 -1.18 9.05 -32.44
N CYS A 192 -1.10 8.93 -31.11
CA CYS A 192 -1.31 10.00 -30.13
C CYS A 192 -0.21 10.09 -29.05
N LEU A 193 0.94 9.45 -29.29
CA LEU A 193 2.06 9.42 -28.36
C LEU A 193 2.72 10.79 -28.25
N THR A 194 2.39 11.52 -27.18
CA THR A 194 3.18 12.68 -26.75
C THR A 194 4.30 12.24 -25.81
N TRP A 195 5.35 13.05 -25.66
CA TRP A 195 6.39 12.79 -24.65
C TRP A 195 5.80 12.81 -23.21
N VAL A 196 4.76 13.60 -22.98
CA VAL A 196 4.06 13.71 -21.69
C VAL A 196 3.33 12.41 -21.36
N SER A 197 2.65 11.86 -22.36
CA SER A 197 2.03 10.53 -22.37
C SER A 197 3.00 9.42 -21.93
N TYR A 198 4.24 9.41 -22.45
CA TYR A 198 5.27 8.47 -22.01
C TYR A 198 5.68 8.63 -20.54
N ILE A 199 5.87 9.87 -20.08
CA ILE A 199 6.22 10.16 -18.68
C ILE A 199 5.09 9.70 -17.75
N TRP A 200 3.83 9.92 -18.15
CA TRP A 200 2.67 9.48 -17.39
C TRP A 200 2.64 7.95 -17.24
N THR A 201 2.75 7.22 -18.35
CA THR A 201 2.77 5.75 -18.35
C THR A 201 3.96 5.20 -17.54
N ALA A 202 5.14 5.83 -17.65
CA ALA A 202 6.29 5.47 -16.83
C ALA A 202 6.01 5.72 -15.33
N SER A 203 5.32 6.80 -14.98
CA SER A 203 4.94 7.08 -13.59
C SER A 203 3.93 6.06 -13.04
N GLU A 204 2.96 5.62 -13.85
CA GLU A 204 2.02 4.56 -13.48
C GLU A 204 2.76 3.23 -13.24
N PHE A 205 3.71 2.89 -14.12
CA PHE A 205 4.56 1.70 -14.01
C PHE A 205 5.36 1.69 -12.69
N ILE A 206 6.06 2.80 -12.41
CA ILE A 206 6.86 2.94 -11.20
C ILE A 206 5.96 2.94 -9.96
N GLY A 207 4.82 3.61 -10.02
CA GLY A 207 3.82 3.65 -8.95
C GLY A 207 3.27 2.26 -8.61
N LEU A 208 3.05 1.40 -9.60
CA LEU A 208 2.56 0.04 -9.36
C LEU A 208 3.62 -0.87 -8.73
N ILE A 209 4.89 -0.75 -9.16
CA ILE A 209 6.01 -1.43 -8.50
C ILE A 209 6.12 -0.98 -7.05
N TYR A 210 6.03 0.33 -6.82
CA TYR A 210 6.06 0.90 -5.47
C TYR A 210 4.92 0.37 -4.59
N LEU A 211 3.67 0.39 -5.10
CA LEU A 211 2.51 -0.14 -4.38
C LEU A 211 2.69 -1.62 -4.02
N ALA A 212 3.21 -2.44 -4.94
CA ALA A 212 3.47 -3.85 -4.68
C ALA A 212 4.51 -4.06 -3.56
N GLN A 213 5.58 -3.28 -3.57
CA GLN A 213 6.62 -3.32 -2.53
C GLN A 213 6.11 -2.81 -1.19
N PHE A 214 5.27 -1.77 -1.19
CA PHE A 214 4.60 -1.27 0.00
C PHE A 214 3.62 -2.30 0.58
N CYS A 215 2.81 -2.94 -0.26
CA CYS A 215 1.91 -4.03 0.15
C CYS A 215 2.72 -5.19 0.77
N TYR A 216 3.82 -5.57 0.13
CA TYR A 216 4.69 -6.61 0.66
C TYR A 216 5.34 -6.22 2.01
N PHE A 217 5.75 -4.96 2.17
CA PHE A 217 6.22 -4.43 3.46
C PHE A 217 5.13 -4.57 4.53
N LEU A 218 3.91 -4.10 4.26
CA LEU A 218 2.78 -4.22 5.19
C LEU A 218 2.44 -5.68 5.53
N TYR A 219 2.58 -6.59 4.55
CA TYR A 219 2.41 -8.02 4.75
C TYR A 219 3.43 -8.56 5.74
N LEU A 220 4.71 -8.21 5.59
CA LEU A 220 5.76 -8.60 6.53
C LEU A 220 5.51 -8.06 7.94
N GLN A 221 5.07 -6.80 8.04
CA GLN A 221 4.74 -6.17 9.32
C GLN A 221 3.63 -6.93 10.05
N ARG A 222 2.58 -7.31 9.32
CA ARG A 222 1.48 -8.11 9.84
C ARG A 222 1.93 -9.50 10.28
N VAL A 223 2.68 -10.21 9.43
CA VAL A 223 3.14 -11.57 9.77
C VAL A 223 4.10 -11.53 10.98
N SER A 224 4.95 -10.51 11.08
CA SER A 224 5.78 -10.32 12.27
C SER A 224 4.92 -10.13 13.53
N LEU A 225 3.84 -9.35 13.44
CA LEU A 225 2.93 -9.13 14.55
C LEU A 225 2.21 -10.43 14.94
N GLU A 226 1.78 -11.25 13.97
CA GLU A 226 1.17 -12.57 14.24
C GLU A 226 2.10 -13.48 15.06
N GLU A 227 3.40 -13.45 14.80
CA GLU A 227 4.39 -14.19 15.60
C GLU A 227 4.63 -13.57 16.96
N GLU A 228 4.66 -12.23 17.06
CA GLU A 228 4.79 -11.53 18.34
C GLU A 228 3.62 -11.85 19.28
N PHE A 229 2.41 -12.01 18.75
CA PHE A 229 1.24 -12.49 19.51
C PHE A 229 1.50 -13.90 20.08
N LYS A 230 1.93 -14.86 19.23
CA LYS A 230 2.22 -16.24 19.68
C LYS A 230 3.34 -16.29 20.72
N GLU A 231 4.39 -15.50 20.55
CA GLU A 231 5.47 -15.43 21.53
C GLU A 231 4.99 -14.86 22.86
N SER A 232 4.17 -13.81 22.80
CA SER A 232 3.60 -13.18 24.00
C SER A 232 2.69 -14.14 24.75
N GLU A 233 1.88 -14.93 24.04
CA GLU A 233 1.08 -16.02 24.62
C GLU A 233 1.97 -17.00 25.42
N CYS A 234 3.04 -17.50 24.80
CA CYS A 234 3.98 -18.42 25.47
C CYS A 234 4.66 -17.77 26.68
N PHE A 235 5.08 -16.51 26.56
CA PHE A 235 5.72 -15.76 27.64
C PHE A 235 4.79 -15.58 28.84
N ILE A 236 3.54 -15.18 28.59
CA ILE A 236 2.53 -14.98 29.64
C ILE A 236 2.23 -16.29 30.35
N LYS A 237 2.06 -17.38 29.60
CA LYS A 237 1.84 -18.71 30.17
C LYS A 237 3.00 -19.13 31.08
N ALA A 238 4.24 -18.90 30.66
CA ALA A 238 5.44 -19.24 31.44
C ALA A 238 5.66 -18.32 32.67
N ASN A 239 5.03 -17.16 32.71
CA ASN A 239 5.16 -16.17 33.79
C ASN A 239 3.84 -15.90 34.50
N ALA A 240 2.90 -16.86 34.48
CA ALA A 240 1.65 -16.75 35.22
C ALA A 240 1.94 -16.45 36.71
N GLY A 241 1.19 -15.51 37.28
CA GLY A 241 1.43 -14.99 38.63
C GLY A 241 2.37 -13.77 38.71
N LYS A 242 3.17 -13.48 37.68
CA LYS A 242 4.01 -12.26 37.60
C LYS A 242 3.32 -11.16 36.81
N LEU A 243 2.37 -10.47 37.44
CA LEU A 243 1.48 -9.49 36.78
C LEU A 243 2.26 -8.36 36.07
N GLU A 244 3.26 -7.78 36.71
CA GLU A 244 4.03 -6.67 36.15
C GLU A 244 4.77 -7.06 34.85
N ASN A 245 5.44 -8.21 34.85
CA ASN A 245 6.14 -8.70 33.65
C ASN A 245 5.18 -8.96 32.49
N CYS A 246 4.02 -9.57 32.79
CA CYS A 246 3.02 -9.88 31.77
C CYS A 246 2.35 -8.61 31.23
N THR A 247 2.00 -7.66 32.09
CA THR A 247 1.40 -6.37 31.69
C THR A 247 2.37 -5.56 30.83
N GLN A 248 3.66 -5.51 31.17
CA GLN A 248 4.67 -4.83 30.35
C GLN A 248 4.83 -5.50 28.98
N LYS A 249 4.83 -6.84 28.91
CA LYS A 249 4.88 -7.57 27.61
C LYS A 249 3.65 -7.26 26.76
N VAL A 250 2.45 -7.27 27.34
CA VAL A 250 1.20 -6.94 26.63
C VAL A 250 1.14 -5.48 26.22
N LYS A 251 1.61 -4.55 27.05
CA LYS A 251 1.70 -3.12 26.72
C LYS A 251 2.57 -2.89 25.48
N ASN A 252 3.73 -3.54 25.41
CA ASN A 252 4.61 -3.46 24.23
C ASN A 252 3.96 -4.05 22.97
N LEU A 253 3.35 -5.24 23.10
CA LEU A 253 2.61 -5.88 22.02
C LEU A 253 1.44 -4.99 21.53
N PHE A 254 0.70 -4.38 22.45
CA PHE A 254 -0.40 -3.49 22.14
C PHE A 254 0.06 -2.27 21.37
N CYS A 255 1.17 -1.63 21.76
CA CYS A 255 1.75 -0.51 21.02
C CYS A 255 2.06 -0.90 19.56
N ASN A 256 2.69 -2.05 19.34
CA ASN A 256 3.02 -2.56 18.01
C ASN A 256 1.78 -2.86 17.17
N TYR A 257 0.78 -3.50 17.79
CA TYR A 257 -0.51 -3.79 17.19
C TYR A 257 -1.27 -2.52 16.80
N PHE A 258 -1.35 -1.55 17.71
CA PHE A 258 -2.15 -0.34 17.54
C PHE A 258 -1.58 0.58 16.47
N GLN A 259 -0.26 0.75 16.42
CA GLN A 259 0.42 1.47 15.35
C GLN A 259 0.09 0.86 13.98
N LEU A 260 0.19 -0.48 13.86
CA LEU A 260 -0.09 -1.18 12.61
C LEU A 260 -1.57 -1.04 12.22
N ARG A 261 -2.49 -1.23 13.17
CA ARG A 261 -3.92 -1.09 12.95
C ARG A 261 -4.30 0.30 12.46
N LYS A 262 -3.74 1.36 13.04
CA LYS A 262 -3.99 2.75 12.59
C LYS A 262 -3.58 2.96 11.14
N LEU A 263 -2.38 2.50 10.77
CA LEU A 263 -1.87 2.61 9.40
C LEU A 263 -2.76 1.85 8.42
N PHE A 264 -3.10 0.59 8.72
CA PHE A 264 -3.96 -0.23 7.87
C PHE A 264 -5.37 0.33 7.74
N LEU A 265 -5.96 0.84 8.82
CA LEU A 265 -7.31 1.42 8.79
C LEU A 265 -7.35 2.60 7.82
N LEU A 266 -6.39 3.52 7.94
CA LEU A 266 -6.32 4.72 7.10
C LEU A 266 -6.03 4.34 5.65
N TRP A 267 -5.05 3.46 5.42
CA TRP A 267 -4.69 3.00 4.09
C TRP A 267 -5.82 2.27 3.37
N LEU A 268 -6.42 1.27 4.02
CA LEU A 268 -7.52 0.52 3.42
C LEU A 268 -8.72 1.41 3.16
N SER A 269 -8.97 2.41 4.00
CA SER A 269 -10.08 3.36 3.77
C SER A 269 -9.90 4.11 2.45
N ILE A 270 -8.68 4.55 2.13
CA ILE A 270 -8.36 5.18 0.84
C ILE A 270 -8.58 4.19 -0.30
N ILE A 271 -8.05 2.97 -0.18
CA ILE A 271 -8.18 1.93 -1.20
C ILE A 271 -9.67 1.57 -1.44
N PHE A 272 -10.44 1.34 -0.38
CA PHE A 272 -11.85 0.99 -0.47
C PHE A 272 -12.68 2.12 -1.07
N PHE A 273 -12.44 3.37 -0.66
CA PHE A 273 -13.09 4.53 -1.25
C PHE A 273 -12.82 4.58 -2.76
N SER A 274 -11.55 4.53 -3.16
CA SER A 274 -11.13 4.56 -4.57
C SER A 274 -11.78 3.45 -5.39
N ILE A 275 -11.81 2.22 -4.89
CA ILE A 275 -12.40 1.08 -5.61
C ILE A 275 -13.91 1.23 -5.73
N THR A 276 -14.60 1.52 -4.63
CA THR A 276 -16.07 1.63 -4.63
C THR A 276 -16.55 2.80 -5.46
N PHE A 277 -15.90 3.97 -5.33
CA PHE A 277 -16.17 5.14 -6.16
C PHE A 277 -15.91 4.84 -7.65
N GLY A 278 -14.77 4.22 -7.97
CA GLY A 278 -14.40 3.88 -9.34
C GLY A 278 -15.34 2.87 -9.99
N ILE A 279 -15.73 1.80 -9.27
CA ILE A 279 -16.67 0.80 -9.76
C ILE A 279 -18.05 1.42 -9.98
N ALA A 280 -18.54 2.24 -9.05
CA ALA A 280 -19.83 2.91 -9.19
C ALA A 280 -19.85 3.84 -10.40
N ALA A 281 -18.82 4.69 -10.55
CA ALA A 281 -18.69 5.59 -11.69
C ALA A 281 -18.59 4.82 -13.02
N TYR A 282 -17.81 3.74 -13.06
CA TYR A 282 -17.69 2.87 -14.23
C TYR A 282 -19.01 2.19 -14.60
N ALA A 283 -19.73 1.65 -13.61
CA ALA A 283 -21.02 1.03 -13.82
C ALA A 283 -22.02 2.04 -14.39
N THR A 284 -22.15 3.23 -13.78
CA THR A 284 -23.07 4.28 -14.24
C THR A 284 -22.77 4.75 -15.65
N TRP A 285 -21.49 4.86 -16.02
CA TRP A 285 -21.10 5.23 -17.37
C TRP A 285 -21.44 4.14 -18.39
N SER A 286 -21.18 2.87 -18.05
CA SER A 286 -21.38 1.72 -18.94
C SER A 286 -22.85 1.42 -19.27
N TYR A 287 -23.80 1.83 -18.43
CA TYR A 287 -25.23 1.58 -18.66
C TYR A 287 -25.85 2.45 -19.77
N LYS A 288 -25.15 3.48 -20.25
CA LYS A 288 -25.59 4.27 -21.41
C LYS A 288 -24.80 3.83 -22.64
N LYS A 289 -25.31 2.81 -23.36
CA LYS A 289 -24.86 2.59 -24.74
C LYS A 289 -25.01 3.93 -25.48
N PRO A 290 -24.02 4.41 -26.24
CA PRO A 290 -24.31 5.45 -27.21
C PRO A 290 -25.42 4.90 -28.11
N GLU A 291 -26.58 5.55 -28.11
CA GLU A 291 -27.53 5.38 -29.20
C GLU A 291 -26.76 5.81 -30.46
N ILE A 292 -26.27 4.83 -31.21
CA ILE A 292 -25.67 5.06 -32.52
C ILE A 292 -26.83 5.59 -33.38
N ARG A 293 -27.01 6.92 -33.40
CA ARG A 293 -27.91 7.59 -34.34
C ARG A 293 -27.27 7.47 -35.71
N THR A 294 -27.64 6.43 -36.44
CA THR A 294 -27.13 6.13 -37.78
C THR A 294 -27.47 7.19 -38.85
N ASN A 295 -28.26 8.22 -38.54
CA ASN A 295 -28.80 9.13 -39.56
C ASN A 295 -28.64 10.65 -39.28
N SER A 296 -27.68 11.07 -38.44
CA SER A 296 -27.48 12.51 -38.23
C SER A 296 -26.27 13.02 -39.00
N THR A 297 -26.52 13.70 -40.13
CA THR A 297 -25.62 14.64 -40.81
C THR A 297 -25.35 15.87 -39.92
N VAL A 298 -24.90 15.64 -38.69
CA VAL A 298 -24.49 16.71 -37.79
C VAL A 298 -23.06 17.04 -38.17
N LEU A 299 -22.89 18.23 -38.74
CA LEU A 299 -21.59 18.87 -38.93
C LEU A 299 -20.73 18.61 -37.69
N PRO A 300 -19.44 18.24 -37.82
CA PRO A 300 -18.57 18.16 -36.66
C PRO A 300 -18.61 19.52 -35.98
N THR A 301 -19.25 19.60 -34.82
CA THR A 301 -19.17 20.77 -33.94
C THR A 301 -17.69 21.05 -33.81
N GLN A 302 -17.26 22.19 -34.34
CA GLN A 302 -15.91 22.69 -34.14
C GLN A 302 -15.71 22.73 -32.63
N TYR A 303 -14.95 21.75 -32.11
CA TYR A 303 -14.44 21.79 -30.76
C TYR A 303 -13.84 23.20 -30.57
N PRO A 304 -14.11 23.87 -29.43
CA PRO A 304 -13.63 25.23 -29.20
C PRO A 304 -12.15 25.27 -29.55
N LEU A 305 -11.76 26.20 -30.43
CA LEU A 305 -10.41 26.35 -30.96
C LEU A 305 -9.38 26.15 -29.83
N HIS A 306 -8.85 24.94 -29.69
CA HIS A 306 -7.70 24.74 -28.84
C HIS A 306 -6.54 25.49 -29.49
N PRO A 307 -5.87 26.42 -28.78
CA PRO A 307 -4.75 27.16 -29.31
C PRO A 307 -3.79 26.20 -30.00
N LYS A 308 -3.37 26.52 -31.23
CA LYS A 308 -2.57 25.64 -32.11
C LYS A 308 -1.28 25.08 -31.46
N GLY A 309 -0.85 25.58 -30.30
CA GLY A 309 0.27 25.07 -29.50
C GLY A 309 -0.04 23.95 -28.50
N ILE A 310 -1.30 23.69 -28.12
CA ILE A 310 -1.64 22.71 -27.07
C ILE A 310 -1.63 21.26 -27.58
N LYS A 311 -1.79 21.05 -28.90
CA LYS A 311 -1.75 19.71 -29.53
C LYS A 311 -0.44 18.95 -29.30
N LYS A 312 0.67 19.64 -29.00
CA LYS A 312 1.97 19.01 -28.69
C LYS A 312 1.99 18.31 -27.32
N TYR A 313 1.11 18.70 -26.40
CA TYR A 313 1.12 18.28 -25.00
C TYR A 313 -0.09 17.44 -24.61
N CYS A 314 -1.23 17.64 -25.29
CA CYS A 314 -2.47 16.94 -24.99
C CYS A 314 -2.82 15.94 -26.11
N PRO A 315 -2.98 14.65 -25.81
CA PRO A 315 -3.24 13.61 -26.80
C PRO A 315 -4.74 13.55 -27.18
N TYR A 316 -5.30 14.66 -27.66
CA TYR A 316 -6.72 14.79 -27.98
C TYR A 316 -7.21 13.84 -29.09
N SER A 317 -6.32 13.34 -29.95
CA SER A 317 -6.69 12.52 -31.12
C SER A 317 -7.15 11.09 -30.79
N CYS A 318 -6.84 10.56 -29.60
CA CYS A 318 -7.21 9.20 -29.19
C CYS A 318 -8.47 9.15 -28.33
N ASP A 319 -9.10 10.30 -28.11
CA ASP A 319 -10.33 10.42 -27.34
C ASP A 319 -11.47 11.01 -28.18
N ASP A 320 -11.30 11.10 -29.51
CA ASP A 320 -12.38 11.45 -30.44
C ASP A 320 -13.49 10.40 -30.32
N PRO A 321 -14.78 10.76 -30.18
CA PRO A 321 -15.88 9.80 -30.14
C PRO A 321 -15.83 8.78 -31.28
N LYS A 322 -15.29 9.14 -32.45
CA LYS A 322 -15.04 8.22 -33.57
C LYS A 322 -14.05 7.10 -33.27
N TYR A 323 -13.11 7.32 -32.35
CA TYR A 323 -12.15 6.32 -31.91
C TYR A 323 -12.83 5.21 -31.07
N PHE A 324 -13.84 5.58 -30.28
CA PHE A 324 -14.65 4.65 -29.48
C PHE A 324 -15.82 4.00 -30.26
N GLU A 325 -16.08 4.41 -31.50
CA GLU A 325 -17.01 3.69 -32.40
C GLU A 325 -16.48 2.28 -32.74
N ASN A 326 -15.16 2.08 -32.71
CA ASN A 326 -14.58 0.75 -32.86
C ASN A 326 -14.76 -0.07 -31.57
N GLN A 327 -15.59 -1.11 -31.65
CA GLN A 327 -15.88 -2.02 -30.53
C GLN A 327 -14.62 -2.64 -29.90
N HIS A 328 -13.55 -2.82 -30.67
CA HIS A 328 -12.30 -3.37 -30.18
C HIS A 328 -11.58 -2.40 -29.22
N HIS A 329 -11.50 -1.11 -29.57
CA HIS A 329 -10.89 -0.09 -28.71
C HIS A 329 -11.70 0.14 -27.44
N LEU A 330 -13.04 0.11 -27.54
CA LEU A 330 -13.92 0.20 -26.37
C LEU A 330 -13.74 -0.99 -25.41
N LEU A 331 -13.63 -2.21 -25.94
CA LEU A 331 -13.38 -3.41 -25.13
C LEU A 331 -12.04 -3.31 -24.40
N ILE A 332 -10.97 -2.93 -25.11
CA ILE A 332 -9.64 -2.73 -24.53
C ILE A 332 -9.67 -1.69 -23.41
N TYR A 333 -10.32 -0.54 -23.65
CA TYR A 333 -10.45 0.52 -22.66
C TYR A 333 -11.15 0.04 -21.38
N ASN A 334 -12.24 -0.71 -21.52
CA ASN A 334 -12.99 -1.27 -20.40
C ASN A 334 -12.17 -2.28 -19.59
N VAL A 335 -11.42 -3.16 -20.26
CA VAL A 335 -10.50 -4.10 -19.60
C VAL A 335 -9.43 -3.35 -18.82
N LEU A 336 -8.84 -2.30 -19.42
CA LEU A 336 -7.82 -1.46 -18.78
C LEU A 336 -8.38 -0.73 -17.55
N ALA A 337 -9.55 -0.11 -17.69
CA ALA A 337 -10.26 0.58 -16.64
C ALA A 337 -10.53 -0.35 -15.44
N PHE A 338 -11.06 -1.54 -15.71
CA PHE A 338 -11.34 -2.53 -14.68
C PHE A 338 -10.07 -3.05 -14.01
N ALA A 339 -9.02 -3.34 -14.78
CA ALA A 339 -7.73 -3.77 -14.25
C ALA A 339 -7.15 -2.73 -13.28
N LYS A 340 -7.15 -1.44 -13.67
CA LYS A 340 -6.67 -0.33 -12.83
C LYS A 340 -7.40 -0.25 -11.48
N LEU A 341 -8.67 -0.65 -11.39
CA LEU A 341 -9.40 -0.72 -10.13
C LEU A 341 -9.14 -2.01 -9.35
N LEU A 342 -9.12 -3.15 -10.05
CA LEU A 342 -9.03 -4.48 -9.43
C LEU A 342 -7.67 -4.73 -8.77
N ILE A 343 -6.58 -4.26 -9.36
CA ILE A 343 -5.24 -4.67 -8.92
C ILE A 343 -4.85 -4.04 -7.59
N PRO A 344 -5.00 -2.72 -7.37
CA PRO A 344 -4.82 -2.15 -6.05
C PRO A 344 -5.69 -2.86 -5.01
N ALA A 345 -6.90 -3.28 -5.37
CA ALA A 345 -7.77 -4.08 -4.50
C ALA A 345 -7.13 -5.43 -4.15
N VAL A 346 -6.79 -6.24 -5.16
CA VAL A 346 -6.25 -7.60 -4.98
C VAL A 346 -4.96 -7.56 -4.16
N LEU A 347 -4.03 -6.64 -4.47
CA LEU A 347 -2.80 -6.49 -3.70
C LEU A 347 -3.12 -6.12 -2.25
N SER A 348 -4.01 -5.15 -2.02
CA SER A 348 -4.37 -4.70 -0.66
C SER A 348 -5.09 -5.77 0.17
N PHE A 349 -6.04 -6.48 -0.43
CA PHE A 349 -6.73 -7.58 0.23
C PHE A 349 -5.81 -8.75 0.55
N SER A 350 -4.83 -9.03 -0.32
CA SER A 350 -3.83 -10.08 -0.10
C SER A 350 -2.99 -9.81 1.15
N VAL A 351 -2.63 -8.55 1.40
CA VAL A 351 -1.95 -8.15 2.65
C VAL A 351 -2.78 -8.49 3.88
N MET A 352 -4.09 -8.23 3.82
CA MET A 352 -5.02 -8.47 4.93
C MET A 352 -5.54 -9.89 5.04
N ARG A 353 -5.34 -10.75 4.03
CA ARG A 353 -5.98 -12.09 3.96
C ARG A 353 -7.49 -12.00 4.26
N GLY A 354 -8.12 -10.89 3.87
CA GLY A 354 -9.53 -10.60 4.16
C GLY A 354 -9.89 -10.42 5.64
N LEU A 355 -8.92 -10.36 6.57
CA LEU A 355 -9.17 -10.23 7.99
C LEU A 355 -8.60 -8.92 8.54
N ASP A 356 -9.43 -8.21 9.29
CA ASP A 356 -9.00 -7.03 10.03
C ASP A 356 -7.99 -7.39 11.13
N ILE A 357 -6.98 -6.54 11.32
CA ILE A 357 -6.00 -6.66 12.40
C ILE A 357 -6.69 -6.75 13.79
N LYS A 358 -7.87 -6.14 13.98
CA LYS A 358 -8.67 -6.31 15.22
C LYS A 358 -8.93 -7.77 15.55
N TYR A 359 -9.12 -8.62 14.54
CA TYR A 359 -9.32 -10.06 14.73
C TYR A 359 -8.13 -10.71 15.43
N MET A 360 -6.89 -10.27 15.15
CA MET A 360 -5.69 -10.78 15.82
C MET A 360 -5.70 -10.49 17.31
N TRP A 361 -6.08 -9.28 17.71
CA TRP A 361 -6.19 -8.90 19.13
C TRP A 361 -7.32 -9.66 19.85
N ASN A 362 -8.49 -9.78 19.21
CA ASN A 362 -9.61 -10.54 19.76
C ASN A 362 -9.25 -12.02 19.94
N ARG A 363 -8.56 -12.61 18.95
CA ARG A 363 -8.06 -13.98 19.02
C ARG A 363 -7.05 -14.15 20.16
N PHE A 364 -6.16 -13.18 20.35
CA PHE A 364 -5.21 -13.17 21.46
C PHE A 364 -5.92 -13.14 22.82
N ILE A 365 -6.89 -12.24 23.02
CA ILE A 365 -7.70 -12.20 24.25
C ILE A 365 -8.41 -13.53 24.48
N LEU A 366 -9.02 -14.10 23.44
CA LEU A 366 -9.69 -15.39 23.54
C LEU A 366 -8.73 -16.49 24.00
N ARG A 367 -7.53 -16.54 23.42
CA ARG A 367 -6.49 -17.50 23.82
C ARG A 367 -6.03 -17.30 25.25
N LEU A 368 -5.87 -16.06 25.71
CA LEU A 368 -5.55 -15.79 27.11
C LEU A 368 -6.64 -16.31 28.06
N ARG A 369 -7.93 -16.16 27.70
CA ARG A 369 -9.03 -16.76 28.47
C ARG A 369 -8.98 -18.29 28.47
N LEU A 370 -8.63 -18.90 27.35
CA LEU A 370 -8.51 -20.37 27.28
C LEU A 370 -7.27 -20.89 28.04
N MET A 371 -6.28 -20.05 28.28
CA MET A 371 -5.09 -20.38 29.08
C MET A 371 -5.30 -20.19 30.58
N SER A 372 -6.40 -19.55 31.02
CA SER A 372 -6.64 -19.32 32.44
C SER A 372 -6.83 -20.64 33.17
N THR A 373 -5.92 -20.92 34.08
CA THR A 373 -5.97 -22.06 34.99
C THR A 373 -6.62 -21.65 36.30
N THR A 374 -7.12 -22.62 37.07
CA THR A 374 -7.56 -22.40 38.47
C THR A 374 -6.40 -21.89 39.33
N ASP A 375 -5.19 -22.34 39.02
CA ASP A 375 -3.96 -21.82 39.61
C ASP A 375 -3.73 -20.38 39.11
N HIS A 376 -3.64 -19.44 40.04
CA HIS A 376 -3.51 -17.99 39.79
C HIS A 376 -4.77 -17.31 39.21
N LEU A 377 -5.97 -17.69 39.66
CA LEU A 377 -7.25 -17.09 39.24
C LEU A 377 -7.27 -15.55 39.31
N ASP A 378 -6.79 -14.97 40.42
CA ASP A 378 -6.76 -13.51 40.62
C ASP A 378 -5.86 -12.79 39.62
N PHE A 379 -4.71 -13.40 39.30
CA PHE A 379 -3.81 -12.92 38.25
C PHE A 379 -4.53 -12.94 36.90
N TRP A 380 -5.15 -14.07 36.51
CA TRP A 380 -5.82 -14.20 35.22
C TRP A 380 -6.99 -13.22 35.08
N ASN A 381 -7.82 -13.06 36.11
CA ASN A 381 -8.92 -12.11 36.11
C ASN A 381 -8.43 -10.66 35.94
N THR A 382 -7.42 -10.28 36.72
CA THR A 382 -6.84 -8.93 36.65
C THR A 382 -6.17 -8.66 35.31
N PHE A 383 -5.39 -9.63 34.83
CA PHE A 383 -4.63 -9.52 33.59
C PHE A 383 -5.51 -9.50 32.34
N ILE A 384 -6.54 -10.36 32.28
CA ILE A 384 -7.50 -10.38 31.17
C ILE A 384 -8.31 -9.08 31.15
N ARG A 385 -8.72 -8.56 32.33
CA ARG A 385 -9.39 -7.25 32.42
C ARG A 385 -8.48 -6.14 31.87
N TYR A 386 -7.24 -6.05 32.36
CA TYR A 386 -6.25 -5.10 31.85
C TYR A 386 -6.06 -5.20 30.32
N THR A 387 -5.95 -6.41 29.79
CA THR A 387 -5.75 -6.63 28.34
C THR A 387 -6.97 -6.20 27.52
N LYS A 388 -8.19 -6.34 28.07
CA LYS A 388 -9.41 -5.83 27.41
C LYS A 388 -9.43 -4.30 27.44
N ASP A 389 -9.15 -3.71 28.58
CA ASP A 389 -9.22 -2.26 28.80
C ASP A 389 -8.20 -1.50 27.94
N LEU A 390 -7.09 -2.14 27.58
CA LEU A 390 -6.12 -1.58 26.63
C LEU A 390 -6.71 -1.30 25.24
N HIS A 391 -7.69 -2.07 24.78
CA HIS A 391 -8.28 -1.87 23.46
C HIS A 391 -9.47 -0.92 23.57
N PRO A 392 -9.34 0.35 23.15
CA PRO A 392 -10.51 1.20 23.08
C PRO A 392 -11.44 0.60 22.03
N GLU A 393 -12.65 0.23 22.46
CA GLU A 393 -13.76 -0.01 21.56
C GLU A 393 -14.13 1.32 20.88
N ASN A 394 -13.28 1.78 19.98
CA ASN A 394 -13.57 2.95 19.16
C ASN A 394 -14.70 2.57 18.20
N GLN A 395 -15.94 2.83 18.63
CA GLN A 395 -17.13 2.76 17.78
C GLN A 395 -16.92 3.57 16.49
N LEU A 396 -16.13 4.65 16.56
CA LEU A 396 -15.78 5.51 15.42
C LEU A 396 -15.02 4.76 14.32
N ASP A 397 -14.03 3.93 14.67
CA ASP A 397 -13.25 3.14 13.69
C ASP A 397 -14.13 2.15 12.93
N THR A 398 -15.13 1.59 13.62
CA THR A 398 -16.07 0.65 13.04
C THR A 398 -17.04 1.38 12.10
N LYS A 399 -17.55 2.55 12.52
CA LYS A 399 -18.41 3.41 11.69
C LYS A 399 -17.71 3.89 10.43
N LEU A 400 -16.46 4.38 10.53
CA LEU A 400 -15.69 4.89 9.39
C LEU A 400 -15.50 3.83 8.29
N ARG A 401 -15.35 2.55 8.66
CA ARG A 401 -15.20 1.46 7.68
C ARG A 401 -16.43 1.17 6.85
N PHE A 402 -17.62 1.43 7.38
CA PHE A 402 -18.87 1.28 6.63
C PHE A 402 -19.20 2.57 5.89
N ILE A 403 -18.98 3.72 6.52
CA ILE A 403 -19.32 5.03 5.95
C ILE A 403 -18.45 5.33 4.74
N ILE A 404 -17.14 5.10 4.79
CA ILE A 404 -16.23 5.49 3.70
C ILE A 404 -16.55 4.78 2.38
N PRO A 405 -16.72 3.44 2.33
CA PRO A 405 -17.14 2.76 1.10
C PRO A 405 -18.54 3.17 0.64
N VAL A 406 -19.48 3.38 1.57
CA VAL A 406 -20.86 3.83 1.23
C VAL A 406 -20.83 5.23 0.63
N LEU A 407 -20.03 6.14 1.18
CA LEU A 407 -19.80 7.47 0.60
C LEU A 407 -19.15 7.36 -0.78
N GLY A 408 -18.15 6.48 -0.95
CA GLY A 408 -17.54 6.19 -2.24
C GLY A 408 -18.57 5.75 -3.27
N LEU A 409 -19.42 4.78 -2.94
CA LEU A 409 -20.53 4.36 -3.80
C LEU A 409 -21.50 5.51 -4.10
N ALA A 410 -21.98 6.22 -3.07
CA ALA A 410 -22.96 7.29 -3.21
C ALA A 410 -22.44 8.42 -4.11
N PHE A 411 -21.20 8.88 -3.89
CA PHE A 411 -20.57 9.89 -4.75
C PHE A 411 -20.32 9.38 -6.16
N GLY A 412 -19.97 8.09 -6.32
CA GLY A 412 -19.78 7.48 -7.64
C GLY A 412 -21.08 7.45 -8.43
N PHE A 413 -22.18 7.05 -7.80
CA PHE A 413 -23.52 7.08 -8.39
C PHE A 413 -23.97 8.49 -8.75
N LEU A 414 -23.81 9.46 -7.84
CA LEU A 414 -24.21 10.85 -8.07
C LEU A 414 -23.35 11.54 -9.15
N GLY A 415 -22.04 11.29 -9.16
CA GLY A 415 -21.12 11.84 -10.15
C GLY A 415 -21.38 11.26 -11.55
N GLY A 416 -21.61 9.95 -11.62
CA GLY A 416 -22.08 9.28 -12.84
C GLY A 416 -23.39 9.87 -13.33
N TRP A 417 -24.39 9.98 -12.46
CA TRP A 417 -25.70 10.52 -12.80
C TRP A 417 -25.63 11.95 -13.35
N LYS A 418 -24.90 12.85 -12.69
CA LYS A 418 -24.80 14.26 -13.10
C LYS A 418 -24.01 14.45 -14.40
N SER A 419 -23.10 13.53 -14.75
CA SER A 419 -22.46 13.54 -16.07
C SER A 419 -23.45 13.28 -17.23
N HIS A 420 -24.65 12.82 -16.91
CA HIS A 420 -25.71 12.52 -17.88
C HIS A 420 -26.65 13.70 -18.18
N GLU A 421 -26.68 14.74 -17.33
CA GLU A 421 -27.31 16.04 -17.60
C GLU A 421 -26.31 16.94 -18.35
#